data_AF-A0A0H5QFD0-F1
#
_entry.id   AF-A0A0H5QFD0-F1
#
_cell.length_a   1.000
_cell.length_b   1.000
_cell.length_c   1.000
_cell.angle_alpha   90.00
_cell.angle_beta   90.00
_cell.angle_gamma   90.00
#
_symmetry.space_group_name_H-M   'P 1'
#
loop_
_entity.id
_entity.type
_entity.pdbx_description
1 polymer ?
#
loop_
_entity_poly.entity_id
_entity_poly.type
_entity_poly.pdbx_seq_one_letter_code
_entity_poly.pdbx_strand_id
1 'polypeptide(L)'
;HVVWDSEPRPPPRLLLDVNDGGMIFNDDDNGMEDVARVSEQVDKRALHERFNVSQDDSDLYGAYRDDMGAVVGKTGLQHALFAKNLIDVLFPTDRSPRQWATWHRPQLNLEQIASVRITPPTAFSFPMANRKFVPRRLRDVSARDGDIVLMEYIEENPLLIQTTGMATELVTFYRQRTHNDTYVPTVPHGAVRIVSADMDDETPFFGKIRNGFGTTALNNNMFSAPIAQHDAATTDFLMVFAGKMNTSFVLQPLPA
;
A
#
# COMPACT_ATOMS: atom_id res chain seq x y z
N HIS A 1 11.81 27.48 9.36
CA HIS A 1 12.16 26.94 10.69
C HIS A 1 10.87 26.58 11.41
N VAL A 2 10.55 25.29 11.49
CA VAL A 2 9.49 24.79 12.37
C VAL A 2 10.18 24.36 13.65
N VAL A 3 9.88 25.01 14.76
CA VAL A 3 10.43 24.69 16.08
C VAL A 3 9.49 23.66 16.71
N TRP A 4 9.99 22.44 16.91
CA TRP A 4 9.29 21.42 17.69
C TRP A 4 9.64 21.64 19.16
N ASP A 5 8.62 21.71 20.02
CA ASP A 5 8.81 21.80 21.47
C ASP A 5 9.40 20.48 21.99
N SER A 6 10.46 20.57 22.81
CA SER A 6 11.26 19.43 23.28
C SER A 6 10.64 18.64 24.44
N GLU A 7 9.47 19.04 24.92
CA GLU A 7 8.79 18.38 26.04
C GLU A 7 7.42 17.82 25.60
N PRO A 8 7.12 16.55 25.92
CA PRO A 8 5.82 15.97 25.62
C PRO A 8 4.75 16.65 26.48
N ARG A 9 4.02 17.60 25.89
CA ARG A 9 2.83 18.17 26.53
C ARG A 9 1.77 17.06 26.65
N PRO A 10 1.05 16.96 27.78
CA PRO A 10 -0.10 16.07 27.85
C PRO A 10 -1.06 16.42 26.70
N PRO A 11 -1.71 15.43 26.07
CA PRO A 11 -2.62 15.69 24.96
C PRO A 11 -3.62 16.75 25.42
N PRO A 12 -3.87 17.81 24.62
CA PRO A 12 -4.86 18.80 24.98
C PRO A 12 -6.16 18.07 25.29
N ARG A 13 -6.78 18.41 26.43
CA ARG A 13 -8.09 17.88 26.78
C ARG A 13 -9.02 18.23 25.63
N LEU A 14 -9.45 17.21 24.89
CA LEU A 14 -10.49 17.34 23.87
C LEU A 14 -11.75 17.83 24.59
N LEU A 15 -11.98 19.14 24.51
CA LEU A 15 -13.25 19.75 24.88
C LEU A 15 -14.20 19.48 23.72
N LEU A 16 -14.91 18.37 23.84
CA LEU A 16 -15.99 18.03 22.92
C LEU A 16 -17.12 19.04 23.17
N ASP A 17 -17.27 20.02 22.28
CA ASP A 17 -18.44 20.89 22.31
C ASP A 17 -19.63 20.09 21.79
N VAL A 18 -20.52 19.72 22.70
CA VAL A 18 -21.72 18.93 22.40
C VAL A 18 -22.70 19.71 21.50
N ASN A 19 -22.50 21.02 21.34
CA ASN A 19 -23.27 21.87 20.43
C ASN A 19 -22.57 22.15 19.09
N ASP A 20 -21.42 21.53 18.80
CA ASP A 20 -20.75 21.70 17.50
C ASP A 20 -21.56 20.99 16.40
N GLY A 21 -22.18 21.79 15.53
CA GLY A 21 -22.98 21.32 14.40
C GLY A 21 -22.18 20.58 13.31
N GLY A 22 -20.85 20.54 13.41
CA GLY A 22 -19.96 19.77 12.53
C GLY A 22 -19.58 18.39 13.06
N MET A 23 -20.10 17.95 14.21
CA MET A 23 -19.77 16.66 14.81
C MET A 23 -20.35 15.48 13.99
N ILE A 24 -19.46 14.61 13.51
CA ILE A 24 -19.83 13.39 12.79
C ILE A 24 -19.80 12.22 13.78
N PHE A 25 -20.96 11.67 14.12
CA PHE A 25 -21.07 10.40 14.83
C PHE A 25 -21.15 9.26 13.82
N ASN A 26 -20.35 8.20 14.02
CA ASN A 26 -20.60 6.93 13.36
C ASN A 26 -21.72 6.25 14.13
N ASP A 27 -22.85 6.00 13.47
CA ASP A 27 -23.95 5.21 14.01
C ASP A 27 -23.54 3.73 14.06
N ASP A 28 -22.73 3.37 15.06
CA ASP A 28 -22.57 1.96 15.44
C ASP A 28 -23.82 1.54 16.21
N ASP A 29 -24.66 0.79 15.52
CA ASP A 29 -25.94 0.23 15.93
C ASP A 29 -25.78 -0.66 17.19
N ASN A 30 -25.91 -0.05 18.37
CA ASN A 30 -26.04 -0.75 19.64
C ASN A 30 -27.18 -0.11 20.44
N GLY A 31 -28.26 -0.89 20.58
CA GLY A 31 -29.55 -0.46 21.10
C GLY A 31 -29.49 0.34 22.39
N MET A 32 -30.05 1.56 22.33
CA MET A 32 -30.54 2.31 23.48
C MET A 32 -31.72 3.17 23.01
N GLU A 33 -32.78 3.21 23.82
CA GLU A 33 -34.14 3.66 23.50
C GLU A 33 -34.27 5.02 22.78
N ASP A 34 -35.26 5.06 21.87
CA ASP A 34 -35.65 6.18 21.02
C ASP A 34 -35.99 7.45 21.82
N VAL A 35 -35.03 8.38 21.87
CA VAL A 35 -35.34 9.80 22.06
C VAL A 35 -35.37 10.41 20.67
N ALA A 36 -36.57 10.82 20.23
CA ALA A 36 -36.83 11.38 18.91
C ALA A 36 -35.91 12.58 18.59
N ARG A 37 -34.74 12.29 18.02
CA ARG A 37 -33.88 13.27 17.37
C ARG A 37 -34.47 13.48 15.98
N VAL A 38 -34.86 14.71 15.69
CA VAL A 38 -35.09 15.15 14.32
C VAL A 38 -33.76 15.01 13.61
N SER A 39 -33.50 13.86 12.98
CA SER A 39 -32.36 13.72 12.09
C SER A 39 -32.70 14.53 10.85
N GLU A 40 -32.19 15.76 10.77
CA GLU A 40 -32.04 16.37 9.45
C GLU A 40 -31.22 15.37 8.63
N GLN A 41 -31.84 14.79 7.61
CA GLN A 41 -31.12 13.96 6.65
C GLN A 41 -30.12 14.88 5.97
N VAL A 42 -28.91 14.92 6.50
CA VAL A 42 -27.86 15.73 5.92
C VAL A 42 -27.55 15.12 4.57
N ASP A 43 -27.91 15.84 3.51
CA ASP A 43 -27.70 15.39 2.15
C ASP A 43 -26.18 15.29 1.92
N LYS A 44 -25.67 14.06 2.01
CA LYS A 44 -24.23 13.76 1.90
C LYS A 44 -23.65 14.30 0.59
N ARG A 45 -24.47 14.42 -0.45
CA ARG A 45 -24.07 14.99 -1.74
C ARG A 45 -23.90 16.50 -1.65
N ALA A 46 -24.83 17.19 -1.00
CA ALA A 46 -24.72 18.64 -0.76
C ALA A 46 -23.53 18.98 0.15
N LEU A 47 -23.20 18.12 1.12
CA LEU A 47 -21.96 18.27 1.90
C LEU A 47 -20.72 18.04 1.04
N HIS A 48 -20.70 16.98 0.23
CA HIS A 48 -19.57 16.68 -0.66
C HIS A 48 -19.28 17.85 -1.61
N GLU A 49 -20.32 18.44 -2.20
CA GLU A 49 -20.20 19.61 -3.06
C GLU A 49 -19.72 20.86 -2.31
N ARG A 50 -20.18 21.07 -1.06
CA ARG A 50 -19.73 22.19 -0.21
C ARG A 50 -18.27 22.11 0.19
N PHE A 51 -17.74 20.90 0.38
CA PHE A 51 -16.36 20.67 0.81
C PHE A 51 -15.40 20.30 -0.32
N ASN A 52 -15.88 20.28 -1.58
CA ASN A 52 -15.03 20.17 -2.76
C ASN A 52 -14.34 21.51 -3.08
N VAL A 53 -13.51 21.99 -2.14
CA VAL A 53 -12.77 23.25 -2.27
C VAL A 53 -11.72 23.17 -3.39
N SER A 54 -11.24 21.96 -3.69
CA SER A 54 -10.30 21.68 -4.79
C SER A 54 -10.94 21.65 -6.18
N GLN A 55 -12.27 21.70 -6.29
CA GLN A 55 -13.02 21.51 -7.54
C GLN A 55 -12.60 20.29 -8.37
N ASP A 56 -12.16 19.22 -7.69
CA ASP A 56 -11.69 18.03 -8.39
C ASP A 56 -12.84 17.39 -9.19
N ASP A 57 -14.05 17.34 -8.64
CA ASP A 57 -15.29 16.85 -9.29
C ASP A 57 -15.93 17.77 -10.35
N SER A 58 -15.25 18.83 -10.80
CA SER A 58 -15.79 19.67 -11.88
C SER A 58 -15.63 19.01 -13.26
N ASP A 59 -16.56 19.29 -14.17
CA ASP A 59 -16.54 18.78 -15.56
C ASP A 59 -15.27 19.18 -16.33
N LEU A 60 -14.60 20.26 -15.91
CA LEU A 60 -13.32 20.73 -16.45
C LEU A 60 -12.20 19.68 -16.30
N TYR A 61 -12.24 18.89 -15.24
CA TYR A 61 -11.33 17.77 -15.01
C TYR A 61 -11.95 16.41 -15.40
N GLY A 62 -13.21 16.37 -15.82
CA GLY A 62 -13.89 15.12 -16.22
C GLY A 62 -13.17 14.38 -17.34
N ALA A 63 -12.73 15.11 -18.38
CA ALA A 63 -11.94 14.54 -19.48
C ALA A 63 -10.54 14.06 -19.03
N TYR A 64 -9.93 14.75 -18.05
CA TYR A 64 -8.68 14.31 -17.44
C TYR A 64 -8.88 13.10 -16.52
N ARG A 65 -10.05 12.92 -15.87
CA ARG A 65 -10.32 11.78 -14.97
C ARG A 65 -10.42 10.44 -15.70
N ASP A 66 -10.97 10.43 -16.92
CA ASP A 66 -11.08 9.22 -17.73
C ASP A 66 -9.73 8.81 -18.36
N ASP A 67 -8.86 9.79 -18.65
CA ASP A 67 -7.51 9.58 -19.21
C ASP A 67 -6.42 9.42 -18.12
N MET A 68 -6.72 9.84 -16.88
CA MET A 68 -5.90 9.63 -15.67
C MET A 68 -5.80 8.16 -15.23
N GLY A 69 -6.25 7.21 -16.05
CA GLY A 69 -5.73 5.86 -15.97
C GLY A 69 -4.21 5.89 -15.85
N ALA A 70 -3.52 6.77 -16.60
CA ALA A 70 -2.07 6.86 -16.71
C ALA A 70 -1.34 7.64 -15.59
N VAL A 71 -2.03 8.46 -14.79
CA VAL A 71 -1.38 9.36 -13.81
C VAL A 71 -1.24 8.70 -12.44
N VAL A 72 -0.05 8.81 -11.85
CA VAL A 72 0.27 8.41 -10.47
C VAL A 72 -0.84 8.82 -9.51
N GLY A 73 -1.40 7.87 -8.75
CA GLY A 73 -2.21 8.19 -7.55
C GLY A 73 -3.63 7.63 -7.47
N LYS A 74 -4.26 7.19 -8.57
CA LYS A 74 -5.58 6.51 -8.53
C LYS A 74 -5.50 5.07 -9.04
N THR A 75 -4.52 4.35 -8.52
CA THR A 75 -4.51 2.89 -8.64
C THR A 75 -5.71 2.35 -7.84
N GLY A 76 -6.55 1.50 -8.44
CA GLY A 76 -7.65 0.79 -7.76
C GLY A 76 -7.16 -0.27 -6.75
N LEU A 77 -6.06 0.03 -6.07
CA LEU A 77 -5.35 -0.83 -5.14
C LEU A 77 -6.18 -1.08 -3.89
N GLN A 78 -6.22 -2.34 -3.49
CA GLN A 78 -6.92 -2.76 -2.29
C GLN A 78 -5.89 -3.18 -1.24
N HIS A 79 -5.65 -2.29 -0.28
CA HIS A 79 -4.85 -2.61 0.90
C HIS A 79 -5.58 -3.63 1.80
N ALA A 80 -4.80 -4.34 2.61
CA ALA A 80 -5.34 -5.22 3.64
C ALA A 80 -6.27 -4.46 4.60
N LEU A 81 -7.29 -5.14 5.11
CA LEU A 81 -8.29 -4.51 6.00
C LEU A 81 -7.64 -3.95 7.27
N PHE A 82 -6.67 -4.66 7.85
CA PHE A 82 -5.96 -4.18 9.04
C PHE A 82 -5.07 -2.97 8.75
N ALA A 83 -4.57 -2.81 7.52
CA ALA A 83 -3.81 -1.62 7.12
C ALA A 83 -4.75 -0.43 6.93
N LYS A 84 -5.94 -0.65 6.34
CA LYS A 84 -7.00 0.38 6.25
C LYS A 84 -7.48 0.83 7.63
N ASN A 85 -7.55 -0.08 8.59
CA ASN A 85 -7.94 0.21 9.97
C ASN A 85 -6.80 0.78 10.82
N LEU A 86 -5.62 1.03 10.24
CA LEU A 86 -4.47 1.64 10.92
C LEU A 86 -4.15 0.98 12.27
N ILE A 87 -4.00 -0.35 12.29
CA ILE A 87 -3.68 -1.03 13.55
C ILE A 87 -2.38 -0.47 14.16
N ASP A 88 -2.45 -0.14 15.44
CA ASP A 88 -1.37 0.57 16.17
C ASP A 88 -0.02 -0.17 16.10
N VAL A 89 -0.03 -1.50 16.05
CA VAL A 89 1.18 -2.34 15.94
C VAL A 89 2.00 -2.02 14.67
N LEU A 90 1.35 -1.68 13.56
CA LEU A 90 2.01 -1.35 12.29
C LEU A 90 2.03 0.15 12.02
N PHE A 91 1.02 0.87 12.49
CA PHE A 91 0.82 2.30 12.28
C PHE A 91 0.74 3.04 13.63
N PRO A 92 1.83 3.03 14.43
CA PRO A 92 1.86 3.71 15.71
C PRO A 92 1.74 5.22 15.54
N THR A 93 1.05 5.85 16.48
CA THR A 93 0.83 7.31 16.53
C THR A 93 2.10 8.09 16.88
N ASP A 94 2.99 7.48 17.67
CA ASP A 94 4.28 8.04 18.06
C ASP A 94 5.39 6.96 18.00
N ARG A 95 6.62 7.41 17.74
CA ARG A 95 7.82 6.56 17.71
C ARG A 95 8.95 7.31 18.40
N SER A 96 9.66 6.61 19.28
CA SER A 96 10.87 7.11 19.90
C SER A 96 12.00 7.33 18.86
N PRO A 97 12.98 8.21 19.13
CA PRO A 97 14.11 8.43 18.22
C PRO A 97 14.87 7.15 17.83
N ARG A 98 14.97 6.18 18.76
CA ARG A 98 15.58 4.86 18.49
C ARG A 98 14.75 4.02 17.53
N GLN A 99 13.42 4.08 17.62
CA GLN A 99 12.52 3.39 16.69
C GLN A 99 12.55 4.01 15.31
N TRP A 100 12.68 5.35 15.19
CA TRP A 100 12.89 6.00 13.90
C TRP A 100 14.21 5.60 13.24
N ALA A 101 15.30 5.51 14.01
CA ALA A 101 16.61 5.11 13.49
C ALA A 101 16.64 3.66 12.95
N THR A 102 15.74 2.79 13.42
CA THR A 102 15.62 1.38 13.00
C THR A 102 14.35 1.12 12.21
N TRP A 103 13.65 2.17 11.78
CA TRP A 103 12.41 2.03 11.02
C TRP A 103 12.71 1.34 9.69
N HIS A 104 11.92 0.32 9.34
CA HIS A 104 12.18 -0.63 8.24
C HIS A 104 13.49 -1.42 8.31
N ARG A 105 14.24 -1.36 9.42
CA ARG A 105 15.47 -2.13 9.68
C ARG A 105 15.43 -2.81 11.06
N PRO A 106 14.42 -3.67 11.31
CA PRO A 106 14.26 -4.32 12.60
C PRO A 106 15.47 -5.22 12.92
N GLN A 107 16.00 -5.09 14.13
CA GLN A 107 17.13 -5.90 14.60
C GLN A 107 16.64 -7.27 15.08
N LEU A 108 17.30 -8.34 14.62
CA LEU A 108 17.02 -9.68 15.07
C LEU A 108 17.71 -9.94 16.41
N ASN A 109 16.94 -10.19 17.47
CA ASN A 109 17.50 -10.65 18.75
C ASN A 109 17.54 -12.18 18.78
N LEU A 110 18.76 -12.74 18.70
CA LEU A 110 19.00 -14.18 18.66
C LEU A 110 18.82 -14.87 20.02
N GLU A 111 18.87 -14.14 21.14
CA GLU A 111 18.73 -14.72 22.48
C GLU A 111 17.35 -15.32 22.75
N GLN A 112 16.35 -14.91 21.96
CA GLN A 112 14.97 -15.39 22.07
C GLN A 112 14.71 -16.68 21.27
N ILE A 113 15.68 -17.14 20.47
CA ILE A 113 15.52 -18.33 19.63
C ILE A 113 15.77 -19.58 20.49
N ALA A 114 14.72 -20.11 21.12
CA ALA A 114 14.80 -21.23 22.04
C ALA A 114 15.06 -22.59 21.36
N SER A 115 14.58 -22.79 20.13
CA SER A 115 14.76 -24.05 19.40
C SER A 115 14.56 -23.88 17.90
N VAL A 116 15.40 -24.51 17.10
CA VAL A 116 15.31 -24.46 15.63
C VAL A 116 14.54 -25.66 15.11
N ARG A 117 13.43 -25.43 14.42
CA ARG A 117 12.68 -26.45 13.67
C ARG A 117 12.42 -25.98 12.26
N ILE A 118 13.07 -26.61 11.30
CA ILE A 118 12.86 -26.36 9.86
C ILE A 118 11.55 -27.04 9.47
N THR A 119 10.60 -26.26 8.97
CA THR A 119 9.33 -26.76 8.43
C THR A 119 9.31 -26.50 6.92
N PRO A 120 8.86 -27.45 6.08
CA PRO A 120 8.74 -27.20 4.65
C PRO A 120 7.70 -26.09 4.39
N PRO A 121 7.83 -25.34 3.28
CA PRO A 121 6.82 -24.37 2.86
C PRO A 121 5.47 -25.08 2.69
N THR A 122 4.42 -24.49 3.25
CA THR A 122 3.06 -24.99 3.07
C THR A 122 2.52 -24.49 1.72
N ALA A 123 1.98 -25.41 0.92
CA ALA A 123 1.36 -25.05 -0.36
C ALA A 123 0.15 -24.14 -0.10
N PHE A 124 0.20 -22.90 -0.58
CA PHE A 124 -0.92 -21.98 -0.47
C PHE A 124 -1.92 -22.26 -1.59
N SER A 125 -3.15 -22.61 -1.23
CA SER A 125 -4.26 -22.69 -2.18
C SER A 125 -5.10 -21.43 -2.03
N PHE A 126 -5.13 -20.57 -3.04
CA PHE A 126 -6.08 -19.45 -3.08
C PHE A 126 -7.52 -19.99 -3.07
N PRO A 127 -8.33 -19.65 -2.06
CA PRO A 127 -9.74 -20.00 -2.09
C PRO A 127 -10.44 -19.09 -3.12
N MET A 128 -10.79 -19.68 -4.26
CA MET A 128 -11.56 -19.11 -5.38
C MET A 128 -10.80 -18.18 -6.34
N ALA A 129 -10.58 -18.69 -7.55
CA ALA A 129 -9.97 -18.00 -8.69
C ALA A 129 -10.73 -16.75 -9.21
N ASN A 130 -11.92 -16.43 -8.69
CA ASN A 130 -12.81 -15.40 -9.24
C ASN A 130 -13.11 -14.20 -8.32
N ARG A 131 -12.49 -14.08 -7.14
CA ARG A 131 -12.63 -12.89 -6.27
C ARG A 131 -11.28 -12.30 -5.92
N LYS A 132 -11.16 -10.97 -6.05
CA LYS A 132 -10.03 -10.19 -5.50
C LYS A 132 -9.91 -10.52 -4.01
N PHE A 133 -8.83 -11.20 -3.62
CA PHE A 133 -8.55 -11.54 -2.24
C PHE A 133 -8.04 -10.29 -1.50
N VAL A 134 -8.72 -9.89 -0.44
CA VAL A 134 -8.30 -8.79 0.43
C VAL A 134 -7.90 -9.38 1.78
N PRO A 135 -6.62 -9.32 2.17
CA PRO A 135 -6.17 -9.84 3.45
C PRO A 135 -6.88 -9.14 4.61
N ARG A 136 -7.33 -9.90 5.62
CA ARG A 136 -8.08 -9.33 6.76
C ARG A 136 -7.28 -9.35 8.05
N ARG A 137 -6.40 -10.35 8.22
CA ARG A 137 -5.58 -10.55 9.42
C ARG A 137 -4.10 -10.51 9.06
N LEU A 138 -3.23 -10.20 10.03
CA LEU A 138 -1.77 -10.19 9.84
C LEU A 138 -1.21 -11.53 9.34
N ARG A 139 -1.79 -12.65 9.77
CA ARG A 139 -1.39 -13.99 9.31
C ARG A 139 -1.66 -14.21 7.82
N ASP A 140 -2.60 -13.47 7.24
CA ASP A 140 -2.99 -13.62 5.83
C ASP A 140 -1.97 -12.96 4.88
N VAL A 141 -1.04 -12.15 5.40
CA VAL A 141 0.10 -11.55 4.66
C VAL A 141 1.44 -12.14 5.12
N SER A 142 1.42 -13.32 5.75
CA SER A 142 2.64 -13.96 6.23
C SER A 142 3.43 -14.52 5.05
N ALA A 143 4.74 -14.22 5.00
CA ALA A 143 5.68 -14.77 4.03
C ALA A 143 5.97 -16.29 4.22
N ARG A 144 5.16 -17.02 5.00
CA ARG A 144 5.30 -18.48 5.11
C ARG A 144 4.67 -19.21 3.93
N ASP A 145 3.71 -18.57 3.27
CA ASP A 145 2.84 -19.17 2.27
C ASP A 145 2.69 -18.21 1.08
N GLY A 146 2.50 -18.76 -0.11
CA GLY A 146 2.23 -18.00 -1.34
C GLY A 146 3.46 -17.68 -2.18
N ASP A 147 3.23 -16.99 -3.30
CA ASP A 147 4.29 -16.51 -4.18
C ASP A 147 4.88 -15.22 -3.61
N ILE A 148 6.18 -15.25 -3.32
CA ILE A 148 6.91 -14.15 -2.70
C ILE A 148 7.76 -13.51 -3.79
N VAL A 149 7.91 -12.19 -3.71
CA VAL A 149 8.90 -11.44 -4.49
C VAL A 149 9.67 -10.56 -3.51
N LEU A 150 10.99 -10.58 -3.60
CA LEU A 150 11.85 -9.70 -2.81
C LEU A 150 12.14 -8.43 -3.62
N MET A 151 11.94 -7.28 -2.99
CA MET A 151 12.25 -5.97 -3.59
C MET A 151 13.33 -5.31 -2.74
N GLU A 152 14.50 -5.10 -3.32
CA GLU A 152 15.59 -4.35 -2.70
C GLU A 152 15.54 -2.88 -3.14
N TYR A 153 15.52 -1.97 -2.17
CA TYR A 153 15.62 -0.54 -2.45
C TYR A 153 17.10 -0.17 -2.63
N ILE A 154 17.40 0.48 -3.75
CA ILE A 154 18.73 1.05 -4.00
C ILE A 154 19.02 2.30 -3.15
N GLU A 155 17.97 2.94 -2.65
CA GLU A 155 18.05 4.12 -1.80
C GLU A 155 18.27 3.71 -0.34
N GLU A 156 19.23 4.35 0.34
CA GLU A 156 19.46 4.08 1.76
C GLU A 156 18.23 4.47 2.61
N ASN A 157 17.62 5.61 2.29
CA ASN A 157 16.45 6.14 2.99
C ASN A 157 15.40 6.59 1.96
N PRO A 158 14.52 5.68 1.52
CA PRO A 158 13.47 6.03 0.57
C PRO A 158 12.58 7.15 1.08
N LEU A 159 12.19 8.08 0.20
CA LEU A 159 11.31 9.21 0.58
C LEU A 159 9.96 8.72 1.12
N LEU A 160 9.40 7.68 0.48
CA LEU A 160 8.15 7.04 0.85
C LEU A 160 8.35 5.52 0.81
N ILE A 161 7.88 4.83 1.84
CA ILE A 161 8.03 3.38 1.99
C ILE A 161 6.72 2.76 2.46
N GLN A 162 6.44 1.55 1.98
CA GLN A 162 5.23 0.82 2.31
C GLN A 162 5.38 0.05 3.62
N THR A 163 4.34 0.09 4.45
CA THR A 163 4.22 -0.75 5.64
C THR A 163 3.47 -2.06 5.29
N THR A 164 3.68 -3.11 6.09
CA THR A 164 2.97 -4.38 5.97
C THR A 164 1.46 -4.20 5.77
N GLY A 165 0.91 -4.85 4.75
CA GLY A 165 -0.52 -4.79 4.41
C GLY A 165 -0.90 -3.64 3.45
N MET A 166 0.01 -2.70 3.17
CA MET A 166 -0.12 -1.81 2.02
C MET A 166 0.13 -2.62 0.74
N ALA A 167 -0.60 -2.27 -0.32
CA ALA A 167 -0.58 -2.97 -1.60
C ALA A 167 0.12 -2.10 -2.64
N THR A 168 0.82 -2.74 -3.56
CA THR A 168 1.46 -2.12 -4.71
C THR A 168 1.11 -2.91 -5.96
N GLU A 169 1.02 -2.23 -7.09
CA GLU A 169 0.87 -2.87 -8.38
C GLU A 169 2.25 -3.04 -9.01
N LEU A 170 2.49 -4.20 -9.62
CA LEU A 170 3.63 -4.40 -10.49
C LEU A 170 3.16 -4.15 -11.92
N VAL A 171 3.63 -3.08 -12.55
CA VAL A 171 3.14 -2.64 -13.86
C VAL A 171 4.29 -2.53 -14.85
N THR A 172 4.14 -3.16 -16.01
CA THR A 172 5.01 -2.96 -17.15
C THR A 172 4.39 -1.95 -18.10
N PHE A 173 4.96 -0.76 -18.15
CA PHE A 173 4.61 0.28 -19.11
C PHE A 173 5.31 -0.03 -20.42
N TYR A 174 4.57 -0.41 -21.46
CA TYR A 174 5.09 -0.67 -22.80
C TYR A 174 4.67 0.46 -23.74
N ARG A 175 5.64 1.14 -24.34
CA ARG A 175 5.36 2.15 -25.36
C ARG A 175 5.25 1.48 -26.73
N GLN A 176 4.13 1.70 -27.39
CA GLN A 176 3.89 1.22 -28.74
C GLN A 176 5.01 1.64 -29.70
N ARG A 177 5.36 0.75 -30.63
CA ARG A 177 6.38 1.06 -31.64
C ARG A 177 5.90 2.13 -32.63
N THR A 178 4.62 2.06 -32.99
CA THR A 178 3.91 2.96 -33.90
C THR A 178 2.47 3.14 -33.42
N HIS A 179 1.77 4.16 -33.91
CA HIS A 179 0.35 4.41 -33.57
C HIS A 179 -0.59 3.20 -33.77
N ASN A 180 -0.25 2.29 -34.69
CA ASN A 180 -1.08 1.11 -35.00
C ASN A 180 -0.50 -0.20 -34.42
N ASP A 181 0.43 -0.12 -33.46
CA ASP A 181 1.01 -1.29 -32.83
C ASP A 181 -0.02 -1.99 -31.93
N THR A 182 -0.34 -3.23 -32.25
CA THR A 182 -1.28 -4.07 -31.47
C THR A 182 -0.55 -5.06 -30.57
N TYR A 183 0.78 -4.99 -30.53
CA TYR A 183 1.59 -5.86 -29.69
C TYR A 183 1.39 -5.56 -28.20
N VAL A 184 1.12 -6.62 -27.44
CA VAL A 184 1.06 -6.59 -25.97
C VAL A 184 2.11 -7.56 -25.46
N PRO A 185 3.16 -7.10 -24.75
CA PRO A 185 4.17 -7.98 -24.21
C PRO A 185 3.57 -8.95 -23.18
N THR A 186 4.09 -10.17 -23.13
CA THR A 186 3.80 -11.12 -22.05
C THR A 186 4.84 -10.94 -20.96
N VAL A 187 4.39 -10.70 -19.72
CA VAL A 187 5.25 -10.50 -18.55
C VAL A 187 5.04 -11.62 -17.54
N PRO A 188 6.09 -12.05 -16.81
CA PRO A 188 5.98 -13.15 -15.86
C PRO A 188 5.09 -12.78 -14.66
N HIS A 189 5.17 -11.52 -14.22
CA HIS A 189 4.44 -11.00 -13.08
C HIS A 189 3.89 -9.60 -13.39
N GLY A 190 2.76 -9.28 -12.79
CA GLY A 190 2.15 -7.96 -12.88
C GLY A 190 1.23 -7.76 -14.08
N ALA A 191 0.84 -6.51 -14.29
CA ALA A 191 -0.03 -6.07 -15.37
C ALA A 191 0.76 -5.30 -16.44
N VAL A 192 0.29 -5.32 -17.68
CA VAL A 192 0.87 -4.52 -18.75
C VAL A 192 -0.02 -3.32 -19.02
N ARG A 193 0.58 -2.14 -19.05
CA ARG A 193 -0.06 -0.90 -19.48
C ARG A 193 0.55 -0.46 -20.80
N ILE A 194 -0.29 -0.36 -21.82
CA ILE A 194 0.10 0.14 -23.12
C ILE A 194 0.09 1.67 -23.08
N VAL A 195 1.16 2.24 -23.59
CA VAL A 195 1.40 3.67 -23.71
C VAL A 195 1.47 4.02 -25.19
N SER A 196 0.77 5.08 -25.59
CA SER A 196 0.73 5.57 -26.96
C SER A 196 2.12 5.94 -27.47
N ALA A 197 2.33 5.75 -28.78
CA ALA A 197 3.58 6.12 -29.43
C ALA A 197 3.81 7.65 -29.45
N ASP A 198 2.73 8.44 -29.46
CA ASP A 198 2.76 9.87 -29.79
C ASP A 198 2.63 10.79 -28.56
N MET A 199 2.19 10.25 -27.42
CA MET A 199 1.95 11.02 -26.19
C MET A 199 3.04 10.75 -25.15
N ASP A 200 3.79 11.79 -24.79
CA ASP A 200 4.90 11.67 -23.84
C ASP A 200 4.42 11.59 -22.37
N ASP A 201 3.27 12.19 -22.05
CA ASP A 201 2.79 12.41 -20.67
C ASP A 201 2.08 11.19 -20.03
N GLU A 202 2.04 10.06 -20.70
CA GLU A 202 1.32 8.85 -20.25
C GLU A 202 2.12 7.96 -19.28
N THR A 203 3.36 8.33 -18.92
CA THR A 203 4.19 7.55 -18.01
C THR A 203 4.51 8.29 -16.71
N PRO A 204 4.59 7.60 -15.57
CA PRO A 204 4.81 8.23 -14.27
C PRO A 204 6.29 8.61 -14.01
N PHE A 205 7.17 8.47 -15.00
CA PHE A 205 8.61 8.68 -14.86
C PHE A 205 9.01 10.02 -15.48
N PHE A 206 10.03 10.65 -14.92
CA PHE A 206 10.67 11.80 -15.56
C PHE A 206 11.38 11.44 -16.87
N GLY A 207 11.79 10.17 -17.02
CA GLY A 207 12.45 9.67 -18.22
C GLY A 207 11.43 9.13 -19.23
N LYS A 208 11.70 9.36 -20.52
CA LYS A 208 10.87 8.82 -21.61
C LYS A 208 11.18 7.35 -21.88
N ILE A 209 10.14 6.54 -21.97
CA ILE A 209 10.23 5.17 -22.50
C ILE A 209 10.31 5.24 -24.02
N ARG A 210 11.26 4.56 -24.66
CA ARG A 210 11.40 4.56 -26.12
C ARG A 210 10.31 3.71 -26.78
N ASN A 211 9.85 4.10 -27.97
CA ASN A 211 8.89 3.33 -28.77
C ASN A 211 9.39 1.89 -29.01
N GLY A 212 8.53 0.92 -28.75
CA GLY A 212 8.82 -0.51 -28.82
C GLY A 212 9.56 -1.07 -27.60
N PHE A 213 9.79 -0.26 -26.55
CA PHE A 213 10.39 -0.69 -25.30
C PHE A 213 9.37 -0.61 -24.16
N GLY A 214 9.62 -1.40 -23.11
CA GLY A 214 8.85 -1.34 -21.88
C GLY A 214 9.74 -1.28 -20.65
N THR A 215 9.20 -0.67 -19.60
CA THR A 215 9.81 -0.58 -18.28
C THR A 215 8.83 -1.10 -17.24
N THR A 216 9.29 -2.03 -16.41
CA THR A 216 8.51 -2.52 -15.26
C THR A 216 8.77 -1.64 -14.05
N ALA A 217 7.72 -1.37 -13.28
CA ALA A 217 7.78 -0.53 -12.10
C ALA A 217 6.83 -0.99 -11.00
N LEU A 218 7.19 -0.65 -9.78
CA LEU A 218 6.28 -0.62 -8.64
C LEU A 218 5.44 0.64 -8.74
N ASN A 219 4.13 0.47 -8.82
CA ASN A 219 3.18 1.57 -8.93
C ASN A 219 2.18 1.52 -7.78
N ASN A 220 2.13 2.59 -6.99
CA ASN A 220 1.15 2.74 -5.93
C ASN A 220 0.77 4.22 -5.75
N ASN A 221 -0.09 4.52 -4.78
CA ASN A 221 -0.59 5.87 -4.57
C ASN A 221 0.44 6.83 -3.92
N MET A 222 1.59 6.31 -3.46
CA MET A 222 2.67 7.09 -2.87
C MET A 222 3.78 7.39 -3.88
N PHE A 223 4.16 6.39 -4.68
CA PHE A 223 5.26 6.52 -5.64
C PHE A 223 5.09 5.57 -6.83
N SER A 224 5.79 5.89 -7.91
CA SER A 224 6.05 4.99 -9.02
C SER A 224 7.56 4.88 -9.22
N ALA A 225 8.11 3.67 -9.13
CA ALA A 225 9.55 3.43 -9.17
C ALA A 225 9.89 2.29 -10.14
N PRO A 226 10.78 2.51 -11.13
CA PRO A 226 11.21 1.46 -12.03
C PRO A 226 11.97 0.38 -11.25
N ILE A 227 11.83 -0.87 -11.69
CA ILE A 227 12.51 -2.01 -11.10
C ILE A 227 13.33 -2.77 -12.15
N ALA A 228 14.36 -3.48 -11.66
CA ALA A 228 15.15 -4.40 -12.45
C ALA A 228 15.09 -5.79 -11.79
N GLN A 229 14.82 -6.82 -12.59
CA GLN A 229 14.84 -8.20 -12.11
C GLN A 229 16.29 -8.71 -12.06
N HIS A 230 16.61 -9.44 -10.99
CA HIS A 230 17.91 -10.06 -10.78
C HIS A 230 17.71 -11.51 -10.35
N ASP A 231 18.61 -12.39 -10.78
CA ASP A 231 18.63 -13.78 -10.31
C ASP A 231 19.13 -13.84 -8.87
N ALA A 232 18.37 -14.52 -8.01
CA ALA A 232 18.79 -14.75 -6.63
C ALA A 232 20.01 -15.70 -6.57
N ALA A 233 20.95 -15.42 -5.67
CA ALA A 233 22.10 -16.28 -5.46
C ALA A 233 21.66 -17.63 -4.86
N THR A 234 22.19 -18.74 -5.36
CA THR A 234 21.88 -20.10 -4.88
C THR A 234 22.25 -20.37 -3.42
N THR A 235 23.02 -19.47 -2.81
CA THR A 235 23.44 -19.52 -1.41
C THR A 235 22.45 -18.88 -0.46
N ASP A 236 21.48 -18.13 -0.98
CA ASP A 236 20.67 -17.21 -0.20
C ASP A 236 19.27 -17.78 -0.02
N PHE A 237 18.77 -17.72 1.21
CA PHE A 237 17.49 -18.31 1.61
C PHE A 237 16.70 -17.32 2.45
N LEU A 238 15.37 -17.36 2.30
CA LEU A 238 14.45 -16.58 3.12
C LEU A 238 14.12 -17.35 4.41
N MET A 239 14.48 -16.77 5.55
CA MET A 239 14.12 -17.29 6.87
C MET A 239 12.95 -16.51 7.46
N VAL A 240 11.83 -17.19 7.73
CA VAL A 240 10.60 -16.58 8.25
C VAL A 240 10.33 -17.09 9.66
N PHE A 241 10.49 -16.21 10.66
CA PHE A 241 10.25 -16.57 12.06
C PHE A 241 8.77 -16.77 12.39
N ALA A 242 8.55 -17.68 13.35
CA ALA A 242 7.24 -18.19 13.70
C ALA A 242 7.07 -18.47 15.20
N GLY A 243 5.84 -18.27 15.68
CA GLY A 243 5.45 -18.51 17.07
C GLY A 243 5.52 -17.26 17.96
N LYS A 244 4.92 -17.33 19.15
CA LYS A 244 5.14 -16.32 20.19
C LYS A 244 6.62 -16.43 20.59
N MET A 245 7.39 -15.34 20.48
CA MET A 245 8.83 -15.23 20.78
C MET A 245 9.82 -15.84 19.75
N ASN A 246 9.49 -15.94 18.46
CA ASN A 246 10.44 -16.42 17.42
C ASN A 246 11.04 -17.82 17.70
N THR A 247 10.26 -18.68 18.32
CA THR A 247 10.66 -20.02 18.79
C THR A 247 10.70 -21.08 17.69
N SER A 248 10.36 -20.74 16.45
CA SER A 248 10.42 -21.61 15.27
C SER A 248 10.64 -20.76 14.00
N PHE A 249 11.11 -21.35 12.90
CA PHE A 249 11.19 -20.65 11.62
C PHE A 249 10.96 -21.58 10.43
N VAL A 250 10.55 -21.00 9.31
CA VAL A 250 10.46 -21.66 8.01
C VAL A 250 11.62 -21.17 7.16
N LEU A 251 12.30 -22.09 6.45
CA LEU A 251 13.34 -21.74 5.48
C LEU A 251 12.80 -22.00 4.08
N GLN A 252 12.91 -21.02 3.21
CA GLN A 252 12.44 -21.10 1.82
C GLN A 252 13.56 -20.64 0.88
N PRO A 253 13.66 -21.22 -0.33
CA PRO A 253 14.52 -20.63 -1.36
C PRO A 253 14.06 -19.21 -1.65
N LEU A 254 14.99 -18.32 -1.99
CA LEU A 254 14.59 -17.03 -2.52
C LEU A 254 13.84 -17.24 -3.85
N PRO A 255 12.74 -16.51 -4.07
CA PRO A 255 12.05 -16.52 -5.35
C PRO A 255 13.00 -16.05 -6.46
N ALA A 256 12.96 -16.74 -7.60
CA ALA A 256 13.69 -16.40 -8.82
C ALA A 256 12.94 -15.34 -9.64
#